data_AF-A0A3D0U0R1-F1
#
_entry.id   AF-A0A3D0U0R1-F1
#
_cell.length_a   1.000
_cell.length_b   1.000
_cell.length_c   1.000
_cell.angle_alpha   90.00
_cell.angle_beta   90.00
_cell.angle_gamma   90.00
#
_symmetry.space_group_name_H-M   'P 1'
#
loop_
_entity.id
_entity.type
_entity.pdbx_description
1 polymer ?
#
loop_
_entity_poly.entity_id
_entity_poly.type
_entity_poly.pdbx_seq_one_letter_code
_entity_poly.pdbx_strand_id
1 'polypeptide(L)'
;PQRHIEPTLKDFYAYYEDLILNTMTYNDTVKFLTSRGIELPARLKHVKSAQPLADKLHRKLVYPTMRVAAIGALHPLYRQRFDLPWSDRDQAAYEKLCKRLRGYARAVPRVLRYNPVALLVMSGVRGPGLVTLEELGRIEEKKKQYEARKERLISNQ
;
A
#
# COMPACT_ATOMS: atom_id res chain seq x y z
N PRO A 1 -25.30 -0.66 10.88
CA PRO A 1 -24.29 -1.04 11.90
C PRO A 1 -22.86 -0.86 11.35
N GLN A 2 -22.25 0.30 11.60
CA GLN A 2 -20.89 0.60 11.12
C GLN A 2 -19.87 0.01 12.09
N ARG A 3 -19.32 -1.18 11.78
CA ARG A 3 -18.05 -1.65 12.33
C ARG A 3 -16.97 -1.24 11.34
N HIS A 4 -16.15 -0.25 11.68
CA HIS A 4 -15.06 0.21 10.79
C HIS A 4 -13.77 -0.61 10.97
N ILE A 5 -13.69 -1.43 12.03
CA ILE A 5 -12.51 -2.23 12.35
C ILE A 5 -12.99 -3.58 12.86
N GLU A 6 -12.43 -4.65 12.30
CA GLU A 6 -12.72 -6.01 12.75
C GLU A 6 -12.20 -6.23 14.18
N PRO A 7 -12.97 -6.92 15.04
CA PRO A 7 -12.69 -6.98 16.48
C PRO A 7 -11.43 -7.79 16.81
N THR A 8 -10.99 -8.66 15.89
CA THR A 8 -9.77 -9.44 16.03
C THR A 8 -8.94 -9.40 14.75
N LEU A 9 -7.66 -9.72 14.88
CA LEU A 9 -6.77 -9.87 13.73
C LEU A 9 -7.24 -10.98 12.79
N LYS A 10 -7.85 -12.05 13.32
CA LYS A 10 -8.41 -13.15 12.54
C LYS A 10 -9.58 -12.68 11.69
N ASP A 11 -10.49 -11.92 12.29
CA ASP A 11 -11.66 -11.37 11.59
C ASP A 11 -11.23 -10.35 10.54
N PHE A 12 -10.19 -9.55 10.83
CA PHE A 12 -9.55 -8.66 9.85
C PHE A 12 -9.03 -9.43 8.63
N TYR A 13 -8.32 -10.54 8.84
CA TYR A 13 -7.85 -11.38 7.73
C TYR A 13 -9.02 -11.96 6.92
N ALA A 14 -10.05 -12.50 7.57
CA ALA A 14 -11.21 -13.06 6.88
C ALA A 14 -11.94 -12.02 6.02
N TYR A 15 -12.19 -10.82 6.58
CA TYR A 15 -12.75 -9.70 5.83
C TYR A 15 -11.87 -9.30 4.65
N TYR A 16 -10.55 -9.19 4.86
CA TYR A 16 -9.62 -8.77 3.81
C TYR A 16 -9.52 -9.80 2.68
N GLU A 17 -9.53 -11.10 3.00
CA GLU A 17 -9.58 -12.17 2.00
C GLU A 17 -10.87 -12.12 1.18
N ASP A 18 -12.03 -11.94 1.83
CA ASP A 18 -13.32 -11.78 1.14
C ASP A 18 -13.33 -10.57 0.21
N LEU A 19 -12.84 -9.42 0.69
CA LEU A 19 -12.73 -8.20 -0.12
C LEU A 19 -11.82 -8.43 -1.34
N ILE A 20 -10.69 -9.11 -1.15
CA ILE A 20 -9.75 -9.47 -2.22
C ILE A 20 -10.37 -10.45 -3.18
N LEU A 21 -11.25 -11.36 -2.78
CA LEU A 21 -11.78 -12.41 -3.66
C LEU A 21 -13.09 -12.00 -4.35
N ASN A 22 -13.90 -11.19 -3.69
CA ASN A 22 -15.27 -10.93 -4.11
C ASN A 22 -15.51 -9.47 -4.51
N THR A 23 -14.83 -8.49 -3.89
CA THR A 23 -15.17 -7.07 -4.11
C THR A 23 -14.23 -6.34 -5.07
N MET A 24 -12.91 -6.51 -4.95
CA MET A 24 -11.95 -5.77 -5.78
C MET A 24 -12.06 -6.05 -7.28
N THR A 25 -12.01 -5.00 -8.10
CA THR A 25 -12.12 -5.12 -9.56
C THR A 25 -10.77 -4.98 -10.24
N TYR A 26 -10.51 -5.82 -11.24
CA TYR A 26 -9.32 -5.74 -12.09
C TYR A 26 -9.65 -5.08 -13.42
N ASN A 27 -9.92 -3.78 -13.34
CA ASN A 27 -10.23 -2.96 -14.50
C ASN A 27 -8.98 -2.62 -15.32
N ASP A 28 -9.18 -1.97 -16.47
CA ASP A 28 -8.10 -1.67 -17.41
C ASP A 28 -7.04 -0.73 -16.83
N THR A 29 -7.42 0.15 -15.90
CA THR A 29 -6.47 1.00 -15.18
C THR A 29 -5.53 0.18 -14.31
N VAL A 30 -6.08 -0.76 -13.52
CA VAL A 30 -5.25 -1.63 -12.67
C VAL A 30 -4.36 -2.51 -13.55
N LYS A 31 -4.90 -3.10 -14.62
CA LYS A 31 -4.12 -3.86 -15.61
C LYS A 31 -2.98 -3.04 -16.18
N PHE A 32 -3.24 -1.79 -16.57
CA PHE A 32 -2.20 -0.90 -17.09
C PHE A 32 -1.11 -0.65 -16.04
N LEU A 33 -1.49 -0.32 -14.81
CA LEU A 33 -0.53 -0.02 -13.73
C LEU A 33 0.32 -1.23 -13.32
N THR A 34 -0.25 -2.44 -13.31
CA THR A 34 0.49 -3.66 -12.94
C THR A 34 1.32 -4.24 -14.09
N SER A 35 1.11 -3.77 -15.33
CA SER A 35 1.87 -4.20 -16.52
C SER A 35 2.64 -3.04 -17.15
N ARG A 36 2.06 -2.40 -18.17
CA ARG A 36 2.72 -1.41 -19.02
C ARG A 36 3.18 -0.15 -18.27
N GLY A 37 2.46 0.23 -17.21
CA GLY A 37 2.75 1.41 -16.40
C GLY A 37 4.10 1.32 -15.68
N ILE A 38 4.48 0.13 -15.21
CA ILE A 38 5.78 -0.08 -14.57
C ILE A 38 6.93 -0.34 -15.55
N GLU A 39 6.64 -0.67 -16.81
CA GLU A 39 7.66 -0.93 -17.84
C GLU A 39 8.25 0.36 -18.41
N LEU A 40 7.46 1.43 -18.47
CA LEU A 40 7.83 2.68 -19.13
C LEU A 40 8.31 3.72 -18.11
N PRO A 41 9.54 4.27 -18.25
CA PRO A 41 9.96 5.38 -17.42
C PRO A 41 9.17 6.65 -17.76
N ALA A 42 9.16 7.60 -16.82
CA ALA A 42 8.68 8.95 -17.09
C ALA A 42 9.39 9.57 -18.31
N ARG A 43 8.63 10.24 -19.18
CA ARG A 43 9.18 10.88 -20.38
C ARG A 43 9.94 12.15 -20.02
N LEU A 44 11.17 12.27 -20.53
CA LEU A 44 12.01 13.44 -20.32
C LEU A 44 11.45 14.61 -21.14
N LYS A 45 10.87 15.60 -20.45
CA LYS A 45 10.22 16.76 -21.08
C LYS A 45 11.19 17.63 -21.90
N HIS A 46 12.40 17.83 -21.39
CA HIS A 46 13.37 18.78 -21.95
C HIS A 46 14.55 18.14 -22.68
N VAL A 47 14.86 16.87 -22.42
CA VAL A 47 16.03 16.17 -22.97
C VAL A 47 15.60 14.89 -23.69
N LYS A 48 14.83 15.05 -24.77
CA LYS A 48 14.27 13.92 -25.53
C LYS A 48 15.35 13.02 -26.14
N SER A 49 16.51 13.58 -26.50
CA SER A 49 17.66 12.83 -27.05
C SER A 49 18.25 11.81 -26.07
N ALA A 50 18.11 12.03 -24.76
CA ALA A 50 18.56 11.10 -23.72
C ALA A 50 17.54 10.00 -23.40
N GLN A 51 16.32 10.06 -23.95
CA GLN A 51 15.26 9.09 -23.66
C GLN A 51 15.68 7.63 -23.91
N PRO A 52 16.38 7.26 -25.00
CA PRO A 52 16.80 5.86 -25.21
C PRO A 52 17.73 5.34 -24.12
N LEU A 53 18.61 6.21 -23.60
CA LEU A 53 19.49 5.85 -22.49
C LEU A 53 18.71 5.69 -21.19
N ALA A 54 17.77 6.59 -20.91
CA ALA A 54 16.88 6.50 -19.76
C ALA A 54 16.02 5.23 -19.81
N ASP A 55 15.49 4.87 -20.98
CA ASP A 55 14.71 3.66 -21.21
C ASP A 55 15.56 2.40 -20.92
N LYS A 56 16.81 2.38 -21.41
CA LYS A 56 17.75 1.28 -21.15
C LYS A 56 18.11 1.15 -19.67
N LEU A 57 18.38 2.28 -19.01
CA LEU A 57 18.72 2.32 -17.58
C LEU A 57 17.54 1.86 -16.72
N HIS A 58 16.34 2.37 -17.03
CA HIS A 58 15.11 2.00 -16.37
C HIS A 58 14.85 0.49 -16.46
N ARG A 59 14.90 -0.07 -17.67
CA ARG A 59 14.69 -1.50 -17.90
C ARG A 59 15.67 -2.37 -17.11
N LYS A 60 16.91 -1.92 -16.94
CA LYS A 60 17.95 -2.70 -16.25
C LYS A 60 17.91 -2.56 -14.73
N LEU A 61 17.66 -1.36 -14.21
CA LEU A 61 17.86 -1.05 -12.78
C LEU A 61 16.56 -0.82 -12.01
N VAL A 62 15.58 -0.15 -12.64
CA VAL A 62 14.37 0.31 -11.97
C VAL A 62 13.24 -0.70 -12.14
N TYR A 63 13.01 -1.16 -13.37
CA TYR A 63 11.92 -2.08 -13.70
C TYR A 63 11.89 -3.35 -12.84
N PRO A 64 13.02 -4.07 -12.60
CA PRO A 64 13.00 -5.26 -11.75
C PRO A 64 12.53 -4.96 -10.32
N THR A 65 12.94 -3.83 -9.75
CA THR A 65 12.51 -3.40 -8.42
C THR A 65 11.03 -3.00 -8.41
N MET A 66 10.57 -2.29 -9.45
CA MET A 66 9.17 -1.91 -9.57
C MET A 66 8.24 -3.10 -9.78
N ARG A 67 8.66 -4.11 -10.56
CA ARG A 67 7.94 -5.37 -10.72
C ARG A 67 7.78 -6.11 -9.39
N VAL A 68 8.84 -6.14 -8.58
CA VAL A 68 8.77 -6.74 -7.23
C VAL A 68 7.85 -5.93 -6.31
N ALA A 69 7.90 -4.61 -6.33
CA ALA A 69 7.05 -3.77 -5.49
C ALA A 69 5.57 -3.80 -5.90
N ALA A 70 5.29 -3.79 -7.21
CA ALA A 70 3.93 -3.72 -7.75
C ALA A 70 3.20 -5.06 -7.76
N ILE A 71 3.91 -6.17 -7.97
CA ILE A 71 3.31 -7.51 -8.08
C ILE A 71 3.80 -8.43 -6.96
N GLY A 72 5.11 -8.46 -6.70
CA GLY A 72 5.73 -9.41 -5.76
C GLY A 72 5.37 -9.18 -4.30
N ALA A 73 5.21 -7.92 -3.90
CA ALA A 73 4.79 -7.55 -2.55
C ALA A 73 3.29 -7.76 -2.31
N LEU A 74 2.51 -8.06 -3.37
CA LEU A 74 1.09 -8.37 -3.20
C LEU A 74 0.91 -9.74 -2.52
N HIS A 75 -0.12 -9.81 -1.67
CA HIS A 75 -0.55 -11.08 -1.09
C HIS A 75 -0.86 -12.09 -2.22
N PRO A 76 -0.52 -13.39 -2.08
CA PRO A 76 -0.75 -14.40 -3.13
C PRO A 76 -2.16 -14.41 -3.71
N LEU A 77 -3.18 -14.11 -2.90
CA LEU A 77 -4.58 -14.04 -3.34
C LEU A 77 -4.82 -13.00 -4.45
N TYR A 78 -4.09 -11.88 -4.45
CA TYR A 78 -4.16 -10.90 -5.55
C TYR A 78 -3.63 -11.47 -6.86
N ARG A 79 -2.51 -12.20 -6.77
CA ARG A 79 -1.87 -12.83 -7.95
C ARG A 79 -2.78 -13.91 -8.52
N GLN A 80 -3.39 -14.71 -7.66
CA GLN A 80 -4.35 -15.75 -8.05
C GLN A 80 -5.62 -15.15 -8.67
N ARG A 81 -6.24 -14.15 -8.02
CA ARG A 81 -7.49 -13.57 -8.53
C ARG A 81 -7.32 -12.87 -9.87
N PHE A 82 -6.23 -12.13 -10.03
CA PHE A 82 -6.02 -11.26 -11.18
C PHE A 82 -5.11 -11.87 -12.25
N ASP A 83 -4.73 -13.15 -12.09
CA ASP A 83 -3.86 -13.90 -12.99
C ASP A 83 -2.59 -13.11 -13.36
N LEU A 84 -1.93 -12.55 -12.33
CA LEU A 84 -0.77 -11.70 -12.55
C LEU A 84 0.45 -12.55 -12.92
N PRO A 85 1.19 -12.21 -13.98
CA PRO A 85 2.32 -13.00 -14.44
C PRO A 85 3.46 -12.95 -13.41
N TRP A 86 3.64 -14.04 -12.67
CA TRP A 86 4.67 -14.18 -11.63
C TRP A 86 5.38 -15.53 -11.75
N SER A 87 6.63 -15.49 -12.23
CA SER A 87 7.41 -16.71 -12.45
C SER A 87 8.12 -17.21 -11.18
N ASP A 88 8.58 -18.45 -11.19
CA ASP A 88 9.45 -18.99 -10.12
C ASP A 88 10.73 -18.17 -9.94
N ARG A 89 11.25 -17.61 -11.03
CA ARG A 89 12.40 -16.70 -10.99
C ARG A 89 12.08 -15.41 -10.25
N ASP A 90 10.90 -14.83 -10.48
CA ASP A 90 10.42 -13.65 -9.77
C ASP A 90 10.26 -13.96 -8.26
N GLN A 91 9.71 -15.14 -7.94
CA GLN A 91 9.55 -15.62 -6.57
C GLN A 91 10.91 -15.77 -5.85
N ALA A 92 11.89 -16.41 -6.48
CA ALA A 92 13.23 -16.56 -5.92
C ALA A 92 13.93 -15.20 -5.69
N ALA A 93 13.76 -14.25 -6.62
CA ALA A 93 14.30 -12.90 -6.48
C ALA A 93 13.65 -12.15 -5.30
N TYR A 94 12.33 -12.27 -5.15
CA TYR A 94 11.59 -11.70 -4.02
C TYR A 94 12.04 -12.29 -2.68
N GLU A 95 12.18 -13.62 -2.58
CA GLU A 95 12.65 -14.26 -1.36
C GLU A 95 14.07 -13.83 -0.98
N LYS A 96 14.94 -13.65 -1.98
CA LYS A 96 16.29 -13.12 -1.78
C LYS A 96 16.25 -11.69 -1.23
N LEU A 97 15.35 -10.84 -1.74
CA LEU A 97 15.11 -9.50 -1.20
C LEU A 97 14.62 -9.57 0.25
N CYS A 98 13.60 -10.37 0.54
CA CYS A 98 13.08 -10.55 1.90
C CYS A 98 14.14 -11.06 2.88
N LYS A 99 15.01 -11.99 2.46
CA LYS A 99 16.17 -12.43 3.26
C LYS A 99 17.12 -11.28 3.57
N ARG A 100 17.46 -10.45 2.56
CA ARG A 100 18.31 -9.25 2.74
C ARG A 100 17.68 -8.23 3.68
N LEU A 101 16.39 -7.93 3.49
CA LEU A 101 15.65 -7.00 4.35
C LEU A 101 15.56 -7.48 5.78
N ARG A 102 15.35 -8.79 6.02
CA ARG A 102 15.42 -9.37 7.37
C ARG A 102 16.81 -9.23 7.99
N GLY A 103 17.87 -9.42 7.20
CA GLY A 103 19.25 -9.18 7.63
C GLY A 103 19.48 -7.71 8.01
N TYR A 104 19.08 -6.78 7.15
CA TYR A 104 19.18 -5.34 7.40
C TYR A 104 18.38 -4.94 8.64
N ALA A 105 17.13 -5.41 8.75
CA ALA A 105 16.30 -5.16 9.91
C ALA A 105 16.97 -5.63 11.20
N ARG A 106 17.68 -6.76 11.21
CA ARG A 106 18.44 -7.20 12.40
C ARG A 106 19.61 -6.28 12.73
N ALA A 107 20.32 -5.76 11.73
CA ALA A 107 21.49 -4.90 11.90
C ALA A 107 21.13 -3.46 12.33
N VAL A 108 19.99 -2.93 11.89
CA VAL A 108 19.57 -1.56 12.24
C VAL A 108 19.06 -1.52 13.68
N PRO A 109 19.51 -0.59 14.53
CA PRO A 109 18.96 -0.39 15.87
C PRO A 109 17.44 -0.14 15.85
N ARG A 110 16.71 -0.71 16.82
CA ARG A 110 15.23 -0.68 16.86
C ARG A 110 14.65 0.75 16.72
N VAL A 111 15.32 1.74 17.31
CA VAL A 111 14.97 3.17 17.25
C VAL A 111 14.90 3.72 15.82
N LEU A 112 15.72 3.21 14.91
CA LEU A 112 15.78 3.66 13.51
C LEU A 112 14.88 2.84 12.58
N ARG A 113 14.25 1.76 13.06
CA ARG A 113 13.37 0.91 12.25
C ARG A 113 11.96 1.45 12.11
N TYR A 114 11.54 2.29 13.05
CA TYR A 114 10.18 2.78 13.15
C TYR A 114 10.15 4.29 13.03
N ASN A 115 9.05 4.82 12.49
CA ASN A 115 8.73 6.22 12.67
C ASN A 115 8.77 6.53 14.18
N PRO A 116 9.36 7.67 14.62
CA PRO A 116 9.43 8.04 16.03
C PRO A 116 8.08 7.93 16.77
N VAL A 117 6.97 8.28 16.12
CA VAL A 117 5.62 8.18 16.69
C VAL A 117 5.21 6.72 16.92
N ALA A 118 5.45 5.85 15.94
CA ALA A 118 5.16 4.42 16.07
C ALA A 118 6.06 3.76 17.13
N LEU A 119 7.32 4.18 17.22
CA LEU A 119 8.24 3.71 18.26
C LEU A 119 7.76 4.08 19.66
N LEU A 120 7.28 5.31 19.86
CA LEU A 120 6.71 5.77 21.13
C LEU A 120 5.50 4.92 21.53
N VAL A 121 4.55 4.71 20.60
CA VAL A 121 3.39 3.82 20.81
C VAL A 121 3.84 2.42 21.20
N MET A 122 4.79 1.82 20.45
CA MET A 122 5.30 0.47 20.72
C MET A 122 6.08 0.36 22.04
N SER A 123 6.64 1.47 22.53
CA SER A 123 7.35 1.54 23.80
C SER A 123 6.41 1.79 24.99
N GLY A 124 5.09 1.78 24.76
CA GLY A 124 4.07 1.96 25.80
C GLY A 124 3.75 3.42 26.11
N VAL A 125 4.35 4.38 25.40
CA VAL A 125 4.05 5.80 25.58
C VAL A 125 2.72 6.09 24.90
N ARG A 126 1.66 6.22 25.70
CA ARG A 126 0.36 6.74 25.28
C ARG A 126 0.35 8.25 25.57
N GLY A 127 0.79 9.05 24.61
CA GLY A 127 0.83 10.51 24.73
C GLY A 127 -0.51 11.18 24.35
N PRO A 128 -0.80 12.39 24.86
CA PRO A 128 -2.05 13.15 24.65
C PRO A 128 -2.27 13.71 23.23
N GLY A 129 -1.66 13.11 22.21
CA GLY A 129 -1.85 13.44 20.79
C GLY A 129 -1.76 12.22 19.87
N LEU A 130 -1.72 11.02 20.45
CA LEU A 130 -1.92 9.77 19.72
C LEU A 130 -3.42 9.49 19.80
N VAL A 131 -4.11 9.66 18.67
CA VAL A 131 -5.57 9.56 18.60
C VAL A 131 -6.01 8.25 19.25
N THR A 132 -6.58 8.37 20.44
CA THR A 132 -7.15 7.22 21.14
C THR A 132 -8.38 6.75 20.36
N LEU A 133 -8.84 5.51 20.59
CA LEU A 133 -10.10 5.05 19.98
C LEU A 133 -11.27 6.00 20.31
N GLU A 134 -11.25 6.63 21.49
CA GLU A 134 -12.22 7.66 21.88
C GLU A 134 -12.09 8.95 21.06
N GLU A 135 -10.86 9.37 20.76
CA GLU A 135 -10.58 10.57 19.98
C GLU A 135 -10.89 10.37 18.49
N LEU A 136 -10.67 9.16 17.96
CA LEU A 136 -11.16 8.71 16.66
C LEU A 136 -12.69 8.80 16.61
N GLY A 137 -13.37 8.31 17.66
CA GLY A 137 -14.82 8.44 17.80
C GLY A 137 -15.30 9.89 17.77
N ARG A 138 -14.64 10.81 18.48
CA ARG A 138 -14.97 12.25 18.46
C ARG A 138 -14.75 12.90 17.09
N ILE A 139 -13.70 12.50 16.37
CA ILE A 139 -13.42 12.99 15.02
C ILE A 139 -14.50 12.50 14.04
N GLU A 140 -14.90 11.23 14.15
CA GLU A 140 -15.99 10.67 13.35
C GLU A 140 -17.33 11.35 13.63
N GLU A 141 -17.65 11.64 14.90
CA GLU A 141 -18.85 12.39 15.30
C GLU A 141 -18.87 13.79 14.67
N LYS A 142 -17.75 14.51 14.74
CA LYS A 142 -17.59 15.82 14.09
C LYS A 142 -17.77 15.75 12.58
N LYS A 143 -17.24 14.70 11.94
CA LYS A 143 -17.37 14.50 10.50
C LYS A 143 -18.82 14.22 10.11
N LYS A 144 -19.54 13.38 10.86
CA LYS A 144 -20.98 13.12 10.65
C LYS A 144 -21.82 14.39 10.79
N GLN A 145 -21.54 15.20 11.81
CA GLN A 145 -22.25 16.48 12.01
C GLN A 145 -21.99 17.46 10.85
N TYR A 146 -20.75 17.50 10.35
CA TYR A 146 -20.40 18.31 9.19
C TYR A 146 -21.09 17.86 7.91
N GLU A 147 -21.11 16.56 7.63
CA GLU A 147 -21.79 15.98 6.46
C GLU A 147 -23.31 16.18 6.54
N ALA A 148 -23.95 15.94 7.69
CA ALA A 148 -25.37 16.21 7.89
C ALA A 148 -25.72 17.70 7.74
N ARG A 149 -24.84 18.61 8.21
CA ARG A 149 -25.01 20.04 8.00
C ARG A 149 -24.89 20.42 6.53
N LYS A 150 -23.94 19.81 5.81
CA LYS A 150 -23.73 20.02 4.37
C LYS A 150 -24.94 19.53 3.56
N GLU A 151 -25.47 18.35 3.87
CA GLU A 151 -26.68 17.80 3.22
C GLU A 151 -27.91 18.69 3.44
N ARG A 152 -28.12 19.20 4.66
CA ARG A 152 -29.20 20.17 4.95
C ARG A 152 -29.05 21.49 4.20
N LEU A 153 -27.82 21.95 3.97
CA LEU A 153 -27.55 23.15 3.19
C LEU A 153 -27.82 22.93 1.70
N ILE A 154 -27.57 21.71 1.20
CA ILE A 154 -27.83 21.33 -0.19
C ILE A 154 -29.33 21.09 -0.43
N SER A 155 -30.08 20.56 0.56
CA SER A 155 -31.51 20.31 0.43
C SER A 155 -32.40 21.55 0.54
N ASN A 156 -31.85 22.67 1.02
CA ASN A 156 -32.54 23.96 1.16
C ASN A 156 -32.19 24.96 0.05
N GLN A 157 -31.47 24.51 -0.99
CA GLN A 157 -31.24 25.22 -2.25
C GLN A 157 -32.08 24.59 -3.36
#